data_AF-K1SVD6-F1
#
_entry.id   AF-K1SVD6-F1
#
_cell.length_a   1.000
_cell.length_b   1.000
_cell.length_c   1.000
_cell.angle_alpha   90.00
_cell.angle_beta   90.00
_cell.angle_gamma   90.00
#
_symmetry.space_group_name_H-M   'P 1'
#
loop_
_entity.id
_entity.type
_entity.pdbx_description
1 polymer ?
#
loop_
_entity_poly.entity_id
_entity_poly.type
_entity_poly.pdbx_seq_one_letter_code
_entity_poly.pdbx_strand_id
1 'polypeptide(L)'
;SPEADYITDKGYRGSSFYGGTADLAIIRELFKNTIKGAKALGIDNDYQQQLQSALNRLRPYHIGKRGNLMEWYHDWEDQDWHHRHQSHLLGLYPFHQISVNKTPELAAAATKTLEIKGDNSTGWSTGWRINLWARLHRADKAYQIYRKLLTYVSPEVYKDSKHRSGGTYPNLFDAHPPFQIDGNFGGTAGVCEMLMQCDGETMHLLPALPKEWPAGEIKGIKARGNYEINLVWNNGKVSKASITSKNAGNLTVKYNGKLKTFSFKAGETKLIK
;
A
#
# COMPACT_ATOMS: atom_id res chain seq x y z
N SER A 1 17.17 0.11 7.57
CA SER A 1 16.17 0.28 6.50
C SER A 1 16.82 -0.24 5.23
N PRO A 2 16.20 -1.18 4.50
CA PRO A 2 16.81 -1.82 3.34
C PRO A 2 17.50 -0.83 2.39
N GLU A 3 18.80 -1.03 2.19
CA GLU A 3 19.65 -0.33 1.21
C GLU A 3 19.78 1.20 1.37
N ALA A 4 19.19 1.76 2.43
CA ALA A 4 19.27 3.17 2.77
C ALA A 4 20.24 3.40 3.95
N ASP A 5 20.98 4.50 3.89
CA ASP A 5 21.86 4.96 4.96
C ASP A 5 21.33 6.25 5.59
N TYR A 6 21.61 6.45 6.88
CA TYR A 6 21.32 7.69 7.60
C TYR A 6 22.59 8.50 7.85
N ILE A 7 22.41 9.80 8.08
CA ILE A 7 23.44 10.73 8.54
C ILE A 7 22.98 11.32 9.88
N THR A 8 23.80 11.11 10.92
CA THR A 8 23.56 11.70 12.25
C THR A 8 23.84 13.20 12.27
N ASP A 9 23.42 13.87 13.34
CA ASP A 9 23.76 15.27 13.64
C ASP A 9 25.28 15.55 13.70
N LYS A 10 26.09 14.52 13.97
CA LYS A 10 27.57 14.58 13.98
C LYS A 10 28.21 14.23 12.64
N GLY A 11 27.43 14.03 11.58
CA GLY A 11 27.92 13.67 10.25
C GLY A 11 28.33 12.21 10.08
N TYR A 12 28.17 11.35 11.09
CA TYR A 12 28.38 9.91 10.93
C TYR A 12 27.35 9.32 9.98
N ARG A 13 27.83 8.58 8.97
CA ARG A 13 27.02 7.78 8.04
C ARG A 13 26.93 6.35 8.55
N GLY A 14 25.71 5.85 8.74
CA GLY A 14 25.46 4.50 9.23
C GLY A 14 24.37 3.78 8.46
N SER A 15 24.44 2.44 8.51
CA SER A 15 23.45 1.54 7.90
C SER A 15 22.76 0.67 8.96
N SER A 16 23.40 0.46 10.12
CA SER A 16 22.90 -0.34 11.24
C SER A 16 22.49 0.55 12.42
N PHE A 17 21.35 0.22 13.03
CA PHE A 17 20.74 0.96 14.13
C PHE A 17 19.62 0.10 14.73
N TYR A 18 19.15 0.46 15.93
CA TYR A 18 18.04 -0.23 16.59
C TYR A 18 16.70 0.45 16.28
N GLY A 19 15.61 -0.33 16.33
CA GLY A 19 14.24 0.19 16.33
C GLY A 19 13.84 0.99 15.09
N GLY A 20 14.30 0.58 13.91
CA GLY A 20 13.87 1.18 12.66
C GLY A 20 12.40 0.98 12.36
N THR A 21 11.80 1.96 11.69
CA THR A 21 10.36 1.97 11.45
C THR A 21 9.90 0.77 10.61
N ALA A 22 10.72 0.34 9.64
CA ALA A 22 10.45 -0.85 8.84
C ALA A 22 10.39 -2.12 9.71
N ASP A 23 11.40 -2.35 10.55
CA ASP A 23 11.46 -3.52 11.45
C ASP A 23 10.28 -3.54 12.41
N LEU A 24 9.99 -2.40 13.04
CA LEU A 24 8.87 -2.27 13.97
C LEU A 24 7.52 -2.45 13.28
N ALA A 25 7.37 -2.00 12.02
CA ALA A 25 6.16 -2.25 11.23
C ALA A 25 5.98 -3.74 10.94
N ILE A 26 7.06 -4.44 10.55
CA ILE A 26 7.04 -5.88 10.27
C ILE A 26 6.73 -6.68 11.54
N ILE A 27 7.41 -6.39 12.65
CA ILE A 27 7.17 -7.07 13.94
C ILE A 27 5.73 -6.83 14.41
N ARG A 28 5.23 -5.60 14.28
CA ARG A 28 3.84 -5.28 14.64
C ARG A 28 2.84 -6.07 13.80
N GLU A 29 3.09 -6.21 12.50
CA GLU A 29 2.23 -6.99 11.61
C GLU A 29 2.27 -8.48 11.96
N LEU A 30 3.48 -9.02 12.16
CA LEU A 30 3.70 -10.41 12.53
C LEU A 30 2.93 -10.76 13.79
N PHE A 31 3.13 -10.01 14.88
CA PHE A 31 2.48 -10.29 16.16
C PHE A 31 0.96 -10.18 16.07
N LYS A 32 0.43 -9.15 15.38
CA LYS A 32 -1.02 -9.01 15.17
C LYS A 32 -1.61 -10.19 14.40
N ASN A 33 -0.93 -10.64 13.35
CA ASN A 33 -1.38 -11.78 12.53
C ASN A 33 -1.27 -13.10 13.29
N THR A 34 -0.21 -13.32 14.07
CA THR A 34 -0.08 -14.50 14.94
C THR A 34 -1.20 -14.54 15.99
N ILE A 35 -1.48 -13.43 16.66
CA ILE A 35 -2.59 -13.34 17.63
C ILE A 35 -3.93 -13.62 16.93
N LYS A 36 -4.17 -13.01 15.76
CA LYS A 36 -5.40 -13.23 14.98
C LYS A 36 -5.58 -14.69 14.57
N GLY A 37 -4.50 -15.34 14.12
CA GLY A 37 -4.50 -16.76 13.76
C GLY A 37 -4.77 -17.67 14.97
N ALA A 38 -4.08 -17.44 16.09
CA ALA A 38 -4.25 -18.21 17.32
C ALA A 38 -5.67 -18.08 17.88
N LYS A 39 -6.26 -16.87 17.85
CA LYS A 39 -7.67 -16.65 18.21
C LYS A 39 -8.64 -17.40 17.31
N ALA A 40 -8.38 -17.43 16.00
CA ALA A 40 -9.23 -18.17 15.06
C ALA A 40 -9.17 -19.69 15.28
N LEU A 41 -8.04 -20.21 15.79
CA LEU A 41 -7.85 -21.62 16.11
C LEU A 41 -8.24 -22.00 17.55
N GLY A 42 -8.39 -21.02 18.45
CA GLY A 42 -8.70 -21.25 19.86
C GLY A 42 -7.53 -21.82 20.68
N ILE A 43 -6.28 -21.49 20.34
CA ILE A 43 -5.06 -22.05 20.94
C ILE A 43 -4.12 -20.98 21.52
N ASP A 44 -3.12 -21.37 22.31
CA ASP A 44 -1.96 -20.56 22.74
C ASP A 44 -2.29 -19.25 23.50
N ASN A 45 -3.30 -19.26 24.38
CA ASN A 45 -3.77 -18.07 25.10
C ASN A 45 -2.65 -17.30 25.84
N ASP A 46 -1.75 -18.00 26.53
CA ASP A 46 -0.65 -17.36 27.26
C ASP A 46 0.34 -16.68 26.31
N TYR A 47 0.66 -17.33 25.19
CA TYR A 47 1.53 -16.76 24.18
C TYR A 47 0.88 -15.56 23.47
N GLN A 48 -0.42 -15.61 23.19
CA GLN A 48 -1.16 -14.45 22.69
C GLN A 48 -1.03 -13.23 23.62
N GLN A 49 -1.14 -13.45 24.94
CA GLN A 49 -0.97 -12.37 25.93
C GLN A 49 0.46 -11.84 25.96
N GLN A 50 1.47 -12.72 25.87
CA GLN A 50 2.88 -12.30 25.77
C GLN A 50 3.13 -11.44 24.52
N LEU A 51 2.62 -11.86 23.36
CA LEU A 51 2.72 -11.10 22.11
C LEU A 51 1.98 -9.75 22.21
N GLN A 52 0.80 -9.72 22.82
CA GLN A 52 0.05 -8.48 23.02
C GLN A 52 0.80 -7.51 23.96
N SER A 53 1.41 -8.03 25.01
CA SER A 53 2.25 -7.24 25.93
C SER A 53 3.49 -6.70 25.21
N ALA A 54 4.15 -7.50 24.36
CA ALA A 54 5.26 -7.06 23.53
C ALA A 54 4.84 -5.96 22.53
N LEU A 55 3.69 -6.14 21.85
CA LEU A 55 3.11 -5.14 20.94
C LEU A 55 2.92 -3.78 21.61
N ASN A 56 2.40 -3.77 22.84
CA ASN A 56 2.14 -2.54 23.59
C ASN A 56 3.42 -1.78 23.97
N ARG A 57 4.57 -2.45 23.99
CA ARG A 57 5.89 -1.85 24.27
C ARG A 57 6.63 -1.40 23.01
N LEU A 58 6.18 -1.78 21.82
CA LEU A 58 6.82 -1.36 20.58
C LEU A 58 6.68 0.16 20.41
N ARG A 59 7.78 0.81 20.05
CA ARG A 59 7.77 2.23 19.72
C ARG A 59 6.72 2.52 18.63
N PRO A 60 5.83 3.51 18.82
CA PRO A 60 4.83 3.87 17.82
C PRO A 60 5.49 4.53 16.60
N TYR A 61 4.70 4.73 15.55
CA TYR A 61 5.11 5.60 14.43
C TYR A 61 5.33 7.03 14.94
N HIS A 62 6.31 7.72 14.36
CA HIS A 62 6.61 9.11 14.69
C HIS A 62 6.67 9.96 13.41
N ILE A 63 6.27 11.22 13.56
CA ILE A 63 6.32 12.23 12.52
C ILE A 63 7.57 13.07 12.78
N GLY A 64 8.44 13.19 11.77
CA GLY A 64 9.68 13.94 11.84
C GLY A 64 9.46 15.45 11.66
N LYS A 65 10.52 16.24 11.85
CA LYS A 65 10.51 17.71 11.76
C LYS A 65 10.08 18.27 10.40
N ARG A 66 10.17 17.46 9.33
CA ARG A 66 9.71 17.84 7.97
C ARG A 66 8.25 17.46 7.69
N GLY A 67 7.54 16.94 8.70
CA GLY A 67 6.20 16.41 8.56
C GLY A 67 6.15 15.04 7.88
N ASN A 68 7.28 14.37 7.66
CA ASN A 68 7.37 13.03 7.07
C ASN A 68 7.20 11.94 8.13
N LEU A 69 6.86 10.73 7.70
CA LEU A 69 6.98 9.56 8.58
C LEU A 69 8.48 9.28 8.80
N MET A 70 8.91 9.15 10.05
CA MET A 70 10.32 8.89 10.36
C MET A 70 10.76 7.51 9.86
N GLU A 71 11.89 7.46 9.14
CA GLU A 71 12.50 6.21 8.67
C GLU A 71 13.35 5.55 9.77
N TRP A 72 14.07 6.38 10.52
CA TRP A 72 15.02 5.99 11.56
C TRP A 72 14.43 6.12 12.97
N TYR A 73 15.15 5.63 13.98
CA TYR A 73 14.71 5.74 15.38
C TYR A 73 14.72 7.20 15.85
N HIS A 74 15.80 7.92 15.55
CA HIS A 74 15.91 9.36 15.75
C HIS A 74 15.60 10.09 14.44
N ASP A 75 15.31 11.39 14.50
CA ASP A 75 15.00 12.19 13.30
C ASP A 75 16.27 12.62 12.55
N TRP A 76 17.05 11.60 12.16
CA TRP A 76 18.27 11.72 11.39
C TRP A 76 17.99 11.99 9.91
N GLU A 77 19.00 12.51 9.24
CA GLU A 77 18.93 12.83 7.82
C GLU A 77 19.09 11.56 6.97
N ASP A 78 18.38 11.47 5.85
CA ASP A 78 18.66 10.44 4.84
C ASP A 78 19.95 10.81 4.09
N GLN A 79 20.80 9.83 3.81
CA GLN A 79 21.95 10.04 2.91
C GLN A 79 21.47 10.34 1.47
N ASP A 80 20.37 9.72 1.06
CA ASP A 80 19.70 9.94 -0.23
C ASP A 80 18.19 10.12 0.00
N TRP A 81 17.74 11.37 -0.10
CA TRP A 81 16.32 11.73 0.06
C TRP A 81 15.42 11.17 -1.04
N HIS A 82 15.96 10.82 -2.21
CA HIS A 82 15.21 10.25 -3.33
C HIS A 82 15.44 8.74 -3.46
N HIS A 83 15.90 8.10 -2.39
CA HIS A 83 16.21 6.69 -2.39
C HIS A 83 15.01 5.86 -2.86
N ARG A 84 15.29 4.82 -3.65
CA ARG A 84 14.26 3.97 -4.27
C ARG A 84 13.44 3.17 -3.25
N HIS A 85 14.02 2.79 -2.11
CA HIS A 85 13.26 2.19 -1.02
C HIS A 85 12.53 3.24 -0.19
N GLN A 86 11.33 2.89 0.27
CA GLN A 86 10.51 3.66 1.19
C GLN A 86 9.98 2.72 2.29
N SER A 87 10.87 1.91 2.85
CA SER A 87 10.55 0.75 3.70
C SER A 87 9.83 1.10 4.99
N HIS A 88 9.98 2.32 5.48
CA HIS A 88 9.22 2.80 6.62
C HIS A 88 7.72 3.00 6.32
N LEU A 89 7.31 2.95 5.05
CA LEU A 89 5.91 2.98 4.62
C LEU A 89 5.25 1.59 4.53
N LEU A 90 5.91 0.50 4.94
CA LEU A 90 5.32 -0.85 4.96
C LEU A 90 4.00 -0.90 5.75
N GLY A 91 3.87 -0.06 6.79
CA GLY A 91 2.64 0.10 7.57
C GLY A 91 1.44 0.60 6.76
N LEU A 92 1.66 1.35 5.68
CA LEU A 92 0.63 1.86 4.77
C LEU A 92 0.29 0.85 3.67
N TYR A 93 1.32 0.29 3.03
CA TYR A 93 1.20 -0.80 2.06
C TYR A 93 2.48 -1.63 2.04
N PRO A 94 2.41 -2.98 2.11
CA PRO A 94 1.22 -3.80 1.92
C PRO A 94 0.38 -4.04 3.18
N PHE A 95 0.83 -3.60 4.35
CA PHE A 95 0.09 -3.74 5.61
C PHE A 95 -1.09 -2.76 5.70
N HIS A 96 -1.77 -2.75 6.84
CA HIS A 96 -2.98 -1.93 7.09
C HIS A 96 -2.88 -1.16 8.41
N GLN A 97 -1.66 -0.82 8.83
CA GLN A 97 -1.40 -0.14 10.10
C GLN A 97 -1.63 1.37 10.00
N ILE A 98 -1.46 1.95 8.81
CA ILE A 98 -1.70 3.36 8.50
C ILE A 98 -2.83 3.46 7.47
N SER A 99 -3.82 4.32 7.70
CA SER A 99 -4.87 4.61 6.73
C SER A 99 -5.41 6.03 6.89
N VAL A 100 -5.98 6.57 5.81
CA VAL A 100 -6.59 7.91 5.78
C VAL A 100 -7.72 8.05 6.81
N ASN A 101 -8.51 6.99 7.02
CA ASN A 101 -9.68 7.07 7.91
C ASN A 101 -9.33 6.80 9.39
N LYS A 102 -8.38 5.90 9.69
CA LYS A 102 -8.07 5.48 11.08
C LYS A 102 -6.90 6.24 11.69
N THR A 103 -5.94 6.70 10.87
CA THR A 103 -4.72 7.37 11.33
C THR A 103 -4.37 8.55 10.40
N PRO A 104 -5.24 9.58 10.32
CA PRO A 104 -5.12 10.65 9.32
C PRO A 104 -3.79 11.41 9.42
N GLU A 105 -3.26 11.66 10.62
CA GLU A 105 -1.97 12.34 10.81
C GLU A 105 -0.79 11.52 10.25
N LEU A 106 -0.78 10.20 10.48
CA LEU A 106 0.23 9.31 9.91
C LEU A 106 0.09 9.16 8.40
N ALA A 107 -1.14 9.20 7.87
CA ALA A 107 -1.39 9.18 6.43
C ALA A 107 -0.90 10.49 5.75
N ALA A 108 -1.07 11.63 6.40
CA ALA A 108 -0.49 12.90 5.96
C ALA A 108 1.04 12.84 6.00
N ALA A 109 1.62 12.25 7.05
CA ALA A 109 3.06 12.07 7.13
C ALA A 109 3.62 11.12 6.05
N ALA A 110 2.91 10.05 5.72
CA ALA A 110 3.24 9.16 4.62
C ALA A 110 3.12 9.85 3.25
N THR A 111 2.12 10.71 3.06
CA THR A 111 2.01 11.57 1.88
C THR A 111 3.25 12.45 1.75
N LYS A 112 3.65 13.11 2.83
CA LYS A 112 4.83 13.98 2.83
C LYS A 112 6.12 13.21 2.56
N THR A 113 6.26 12.00 3.11
CA THR A 113 7.37 11.09 2.78
C THR A 113 7.45 10.84 1.27
N LEU A 114 6.34 10.47 0.62
CA LEU A 114 6.34 10.19 -0.82
C LEU A 114 6.68 11.42 -1.66
N GLU A 115 6.20 12.61 -1.26
CA GLU A 115 6.58 13.88 -1.89
C GLU A 115 8.08 14.13 -1.80
N ILE A 116 8.71 13.85 -0.65
CA ILE A 116 10.16 13.99 -0.45
C ILE A 116 10.94 12.96 -1.28
N LYS A 117 10.50 11.69 -1.30
CA LYS A 117 11.13 10.62 -2.09
C LYS A 117 11.01 10.85 -3.60
N GLY A 118 10.07 11.70 -4.02
CA GLY A 118 9.86 12.11 -5.40
C GLY A 118 9.18 11.05 -6.26
N ASP A 119 9.02 11.36 -7.54
CA ASP A 119 8.21 10.52 -8.46
C ASP A 119 9.08 9.64 -9.39
N ASN A 120 10.41 9.78 -9.38
CA ASN A 120 11.31 8.98 -10.22
C ASN A 120 11.89 7.82 -9.42
N SER A 121 11.86 6.61 -9.99
CA SER A 121 12.46 5.43 -9.38
C SER A 121 12.60 4.29 -10.40
N THR A 122 13.00 3.12 -9.91
CA THR A 122 13.08 1.86 -10.66
C THR A 122 11.70 1.23 -10.84
N GLY A 123 11.58 0.18 -11.66
CA GLY A 123 10.32 -0.54 -11.95
C GLY A 123 9.52 -0.93 -10.72
N TRP A 124 10.05 -1.81 -9.86
CA TRP A 124 9.38 -2.21 -8.60
C TRP A 124 8.99 -1.06 -7.68
N SER A 125 9.85 -0.05 -7.55
CA SER A 125 9.59 1.07 -6.62
C SER A 125 8.47 1.94 -7.16
N THR A 126 8.44 2.15 -8.48
CA THR A 126 7.33 2.78 -9.19
C THR A 126 6.05 1.98 -8.97
N GLY A 127 6.08 0.66 -9.14
CA GLY A 127 4.97 -0.25 -8.83
C GLY A 127 4.46 -0.09 -7.39
N TRP A 128 5.37 -0.06 -6.41
CA TRP A 128 5.00 0.11 -5.01
C TRP A 128 4.40 1.50 -4.72
N ARG A 129 4.94 2.56 -5.33
CA ARG A 129 4.42 3.94 -5.18
C ARG A 129 2.99 4.07 -5.71
N ILE A 130 2.58 3.33 -6.76
CA ILE A 130 1.18 3.30 -7.21
C ILE A 130 0.27 2.84 -6.07
N ASN A 131 0.63 1.72 -5.42
CA ASN A 131 -0.14 1.14 -4.33
C ASN A 131 -0.18 2.07 -3.10
N LEU A 132 0.95 2.71 -2.75
CA LEU A 132 1.03 3.65 -1.64
C LEU A 132 0.13 4.88 -1.89
N TRP A 133 0.17 5.47 -3.10
CA TRP A 133 -0.71 6.58 -3.46
C TRP A 133 -2.19 6.18 -3.50
N ALA A 134 -2.50 4.97 -3.98
CA ALA A 134 -3.85 4.44 -3.94
C ALA A 134 -4.38 4.30 -2.50
N ARG A 135 -3.55 3.80 -1.56
CA ARG A 135 -3.89 3.72 -0.12
C ARG A 135 -4.07 5.06 0.57
N LEU A 136 -3.47 6.11 0.02
CA LEU A 136 -3.65 7.50 0.46
C LEU A 136 -4.86 8.20 -0.19
N HIS A 137 -5.64 7.47 -1.01
CA HIS A 137 -6.77 8.00 -1.77
C HIS A 137 -6.38 9.16 -2.72
N ARG A 138 -5.14 9.17 -3.21
CA ARG A 138 -4.60 10.18 -4.14
C ARG A 138 -4.64 9.63 -5.57
N ALA A 139 -5.83 9.64 -6.15
CA ALA A 139 -6.09 9.13 -7.50
C ALA A 139 -5.20 9.80 -8.58
N ASP A 140 -4.99 11.10 -8.45
CA ASP A 140 -4.13 11.91 -9.33
C ASP A 140 -2.69 11.38 -9.33
N LYS A 141 -2.13 11.15 -8.13
CA LYS A 141 -0.76 10.65 -7.98
C LYS A 141 -0.62 9.18 -8.36
N ALA A 142 -1.57 8.33 -7.95
CA ALA A 142 -1.54 6.91 -8.30
C ALA A 142 -1.55 6.72 -9.83
N TYR A 143 -2.40 7.47 -10.54
CA TYR A 143 -2.44 7.45 -12.00
C TYR A 143 -1.18 8.03 -12.65
N GLN A 144 -0.67 9.15 -12.13
CA GLN A 144 0.59 9.74 -12.62
C GLN A 144 1.74 8.72 -12.55
N ILE A 145 1.89 8.03 -11.42
CA ILE A 145 2.94 7.00 -11.25
C ILE A 145 2.65 5.76 -12.11
N TYR A 146 1.39 5.34 -12.26
CA TYR A 146 1.02 4.25 -13.17
C TYR A 146 1.40 4.56 -14.63
N ARG A 147 1.19 5.80 -15.09
CA ARG A 147 1.63 6.26 -16.41
C ARG A 147 3.16 6.27 -16.53
N LYS A 148 3.88 6.61 -15.46
CA LYS A 148 5.35 6.52 -15.43
C LYS A 148 5.84 5.09 -15.59
N LEU A 149 5.24 4.12 -14.90
CA LEU A 149 5.58 2.70 -15.04
C LEU A 149 5.49 2.23 -16.51
N LEU A 150 4.51 2.75 -17.25
CA LEU A 150 4.27 2.45 -18.66
C LEU A 150 5.13 3.27 -19.65
N THR A 151 6.17 3.97 -19.17
CA THR A 151 7.08 4.74 -20.03
C THR A 151 8.00 3.79 -20.77
N TYR A 152 8.12 3.95 -22.09
CA TYR A 152 9.01 3.14 -22.91
C TYR A 152 10.47 3.20 -22.43
N VAL A 153 11.09 2.04 -22.25
CA VAL A 153 12.52 1.87 -22.02
C VAL A 153 13.11 1.04 -23.15
N SER A 154 14.18 1.53 -23.76
CA SER A 154 14.88 0.76 -24.79
C SER A 154 15.61 -0.44 -24.17
N PRO A 155 15.52 -1.65 -24.78
CA PRO A 155 16.29 -2.81 -24.35
C PRO A 155 17.79 -2.60 -24.36
N GLU A 156 18.33 -1.58 -25.05
CA GLU A 156 19.76 -1.28 -25.09
C GLU A 156 20.26 -0.52 -23.86
N VAL A 157 19.35 0.01 -23.04
CA VAL A 157 19.66 0.86 -21.88
C VAL A 157 20.44 0.13 -20.78
N TYR A 158 20.40 -1.21 -20.72
CA TYR A 158 21.25 -1.97 -19.77
C TYR A 158 22.75 -1.72 -19.96
N LYS A 159 23.16 -1.21 -21.13
CA LYS A 159 24.54 -0.80 -21.42
C LYS A 159 24.92 0.53 -20.77
N ASP A 160 23.94 1.34 -20.36
CA ASP A 160 24.16 2.61 -19.66
C ASP A 160 23.98 2.44 -18.14
N SER A 161 25.11 2.27 -17.43
CA SER A 161 25.14 2.16 -15.96
C SER A 161 24.66 3.41 -15.22
N LYS A 162 24.49 4.55 -15.91
CA LYS A 162 23.96 5.79 -15.32
C LYS A 162 22.45 5.90 -15.43
N HIS A 163 21.80 5.08 -16.24
CA HIS A 163 20.34 5.07 -16.33
C HIS A 163 19.72 4.42 -15.09
N ARG A 164 18.91 5.19 -14.35
CA ARG A 164 18.26 4.75 -13.11
C ARG A 164 16.75 4.92 -13.10
N SER A 165 16.14 5.12 -14.27
CA SER A 165 14.69 5.23 -14.41
C SER A 165 14.10 3.88 -14.79
N GLY A 166 13.04 3.48 -14.10
CA GLY A 166 12.24 2.33 -14.51
C GLY A 166 11.30 2.67 -15.67
N GLY A 167 10.57 1.66 -16.14
CA GLY A 167 9.56 1.80 -17.16
C GLY A 167 9.15 0.44 -17.73
N THR A 168 8.82 0.41 -19.01
CA THR A 168 8.28 -0.76 -19.70
C THR A 168 8.98 -0.97 -21.03
N TYR A 169 9.43 -2.19 -21.29
CA TYR A 169 10.01 -2.63 -22.56
C TYR A 169 8.93 -2.81 -23.66
N PRO A 170 9.30 -2.92 -24.96
CA PRO A 170 8.34 -3.14 -26.05
C PRO A 170 7.40 -4.34 -25.86
N ASN A 171 7.86 -5.38 -25.15
CA ASN A 171 7.10 -6.60 -24.84
C ASN A 171 6.24 -6.49 -23.56
N LEU A 172 6.09 -5.28 -23.02
CA LEU A 172 5.38 -4.98 -21.77
C LEU A 172 6.01 -5.52 -20.50
N PHE A 173 7.24 -6.03 -20.55
CA PHE A 173 7.98 -6.36 -19.33
C PHE A 173 8.44 -5.10 -18.63
N ASP A 174 8.35 -5.11 -17.30
CA ASP A 174 8.88 -4.05 -16.46
C ASP A 174 10.40 -3.97 -16.57
N ALA A 175 10.88 -2.74 -16.61
CA ALA A 175 12.28 -2.40 -16.67
C ALA A 175 12.67 -1.81 -15.31
N HIS A 176 13.60 -2.47 -14.63
CA HIS A 176 14.31 -1.85 -13.54
C HIS A 176 15.16 -0.66 -14.03
N PRO A 177 15.89 -0.73 -15.18
CA PRO A 177 16.40 -1.89 -15.96
C PRO A 177 17.53 -2.67 -15.25
N PRO A 178 17.84 -3.92 -15.65
CA PRO A 178 17.24 -4.71 -16.73
C PRO A 178 15.83 -5.24 -16.37
N PHE A 179 15.31 -6.22 -17.10
CA PHE A 179 14.02 -6.85 -16.79
C PHE A 179 13.94 -7.29 -15.32
N GLN A 180 12.88 -6.84 -14.66
CA GLN A 180 12.43 -7.33 -13.36
C GLN A 180 10.90 -7.46 -13.43
N ILE A 181 10.33 -8.55 -12.94
CA ILE A 181 8.89 -8.82 -13.10
C ILE A 181 8.03 -8.14 -12.01
N ASP A 182 8.69 -7.67 -10.96
CA ASP A 182 8.06 -7.08 -9.78
C ASP A 182 7.24 -5.82 -10.10
N GLY A 183 7.70 -4.94 -11.00
CA GLY A 183 6.94 -3.77 -11.43
C GLY A 183 5.67 -4.14 -12.21
N ASN A 184 5.66 -5.23 -12.99
CA ASN A 184 4.43 -5.72 -13.63
C ASN A 184 3.37 -6.08 -12.58
N PHE A 185 3.74 -6.93 -11.61
CA PHE A 185 2.81 -7.36 -10.57
C PHE A 185 2.40 -6.20 -9.64
N GLY A 186 3.35 -5.33 -9.29
CA GLY A 186 3.09 -4.12 -8.51
C GLY A 186 2.12 -3.17 -9.21
N GLY A 187 2.27 -2.98 -10.52
CA GLY A 187 1.36 -2.20 -11.36
C GLY A 187 -0.05 -2.78 -11.38
N THR A 188 -0.19 -4.11 -11.59
CA THR A 188 -1.50 -4.78 -11.54
C THR A 188 -2.17 -4.66 -10.17
N ALA A 189 -1.41 -4.85 -9.09
CA ALA A 189 -1.92 -4.65 -7.73
C ALA A 189 -2.36 -3.20 -7.49
N GLY A 190 -1.60 -2.24 -8.01
CA GLY A 190 -1.91 -0.81 -7.92
C GLY A 190 -3.22 -0.45 -8.61
N VAL A 191 -3.50 -1.02 -9.78
CA VAL A 191 -4.81 -0.84 -10.46
C VAL A 191 -5.95 -1.39 -9.60
N CYS A 192 -5.78 -2.57 -9.00
CA CYS A 192 -6.78 -3.13 -8.10
C CYS A 192 -7.02 -2.24 -6.88
N GLU A 193 -5.94 -1.76 -6.24
CA GLU A 193 -5.99 -0.89 -5.06
C GLU A 193 -6.57 0.50 -5.34
N MET A 194 -6.47 1.02 -6.58
CA MET A 194 -7.16 2.25 -7.00
C MET A 194 -8.67 2.06 -7.09
N LEU A 195 -9.13 0.87 -7.52
CA LEU A 195 -10.52 0.57 -7.81
C LEU A 195 -11.28 -0.04 -6.61
N MET A 196 -10.61 -0.79 -5.74
CA MET A 196 -11.21 -1.42 -4.57
C MET A 196 -10.17 -1.70 -3.47
N GLN A 197 -10.54 -1.35 -2.24
CA GLN A 197 -9.77 -1.68 -1.03
C GLN A 197 -10.65 -2.41 -0.03
N CYS A 198 -10.11 -3.40 0.67
CA CYS A 198 -10.86 -4.12 1.72
C CYS A 198 -9.94 -4.64 2.82
N ASP A 199 -10.27 -4.31 4.08
CA ASP A 199 -9.57 -4.80 5.27
C ASP A 199 -10.22 -6.08 5.87
N GLY A 200 -11.34 -6.53 5.30
CA GLY A 200 -12.11 -7.71 5.70
C GLY A 200 -13.42 -7.36 6.40
N GLU A 201 -13.55 -6.13 6.91
CA GLU A 201 -14.75 -5.64 7.58
C GLU A 201 -15.34 -4.42 6.85
N THR A 202 -14.46 -3.62 6.24
CA THR A 202 -14.81 -2.45 5.44
C THR A 202 -14.23 -2.57 4.04
N MET A 203 -15.09 -2.43 3.04
CA MET A 203 -14.74 -2.35 1.63
C MET A 203 -14.97 -0.93 1.11
N HIS A 204 -13.97 -0.35 0.45
CA HIS A 204 -14.07 0.97 -0.18
C HIS A 204 -14.04 0.77 -1.70
N LEU A 205 -15.10 1.21 -2.38
CA LEU A 205 -15.22 1.17 -3.84
C LEU A 205 -14.76 2.49 -4.43
N LEU A 206 -13.93 2.42 -5.47
CA LEU A 206 -13.31 3.55 -6.16
C LEU A 206 -12.54 4.50 -5.22
N PRO A 207 -11.72 3.99 -4.26
CA PRO A 207 -11.04 4.81 -3.26
C PRO A 207 -10.06 5.82 -3.89
N ALA A 208 -9.50 5.51 -5.05
CA ALA A 208 -8.55 6.36 -5.76
C ALA A 208 -8.77 6.28 -7.29
N LEU A 209 -10.02 6.37 -7.75
CA LEU A 209 -10.35 6.34 -9.18
C LEU A 209 -9.82 7.60 -9.91
N PRO A 210 -8.95 7.46 -10.92
CA PRO A 210 -8.46 8.59 -11.70
C PRO A 210 -9.56 9.27 -12.52
N LYS A 211 -9.46 10.59 -12.72
CA LYS A 211 -10.42 11.34 -13.54
C LYS A 211 -10.42 10.90 -15.01
N GLU A 212 -9.31 10.33 -15.45
CA GLU A 212 -9.08 9.79 -16.80
C GLU A 212 -9.88 8.51 -17.06
N TRP A 213 -10.46 7.89 -16.02
CA TRP A 213 -11.30 6.69 -16.11
C TRP A 213 -12.76 7.04 -15.73
N PRO A 214 -13.46 7.89 -16.52
CA PRO A 214 -14.78 8.37 -16.16
C PRO A 214 -15.84 7.26 -16.10
N ALA A 215 -15.67 6.20 -16.90
CA ALA A 215 -16.53 5.03 -16.90
C ALA A 215 -15.71 3.76 -17.12
N GLY A 216 -16.21 2.64 -16.61
CA GLY A 216 -15.56 1.34 -16.79
C GLY A 216 -16.20 0.25 -15.94
N GLU A 217 -15.64 -0.95 -16.06
CA GLU A 217 -16.03 -2.10 -15.25
C GLU A 217 -14.83 -2.96 -14.86
N ILE A 218 -14.95 -3.65 -13.75
CA ILE A 218 -14.03 -4.69 -13.31
C ILE A 218 -14.81 -5.85 -12.69
N LYS A 219 -14.40 -7.08 -12.98
CA LYS A 219 -15.13 -8.29 -12.63
C LYS A 219 -14.21 -9.31 -11.95
N GLY A 220 -14.77 -10.05 -11.00
CA GLY A 220 -14.09 -11.18 -10.34
C GLY A 220 -12.98 -10.81 -9.34
N ILE A 221 -12.88 -9.55 -8.87
CA ILE A 221 -11.84 -9.21 -7.89
C ILE A 221 -12.17 -9.88 -6.55
N LYS A 222 -11.17 -10.51 -5.94
CA LYS A 222 -11.26 -11.08 -4.60
C LYS A 222 -10.90 -10.05 -3.54
N ALA A 223 -11.63 -10.06 -2.43
CA ALA A 223 -11.37 -9.21 -1.27
C ALA A 223 -11.28 -10.03 0.01
N ARG A 224 -10.57 -9.49 1.02
CA ARG A 224 -10.46 -10.07 2.38
C ARG A 224 -11.86 -10.35 2.93
N GLY A 225 -12.04 -11.46 3.65
CA GLY A 225 -13.36 -11.96 4.06
C GLY A 225 -14.02 -12.92 3.06
N ASN A 226 -13.30 -13.30 1.99
CA ASN A 226 -13.76 -14.18 0.91
C ASN A 226 -14.96 -13.62 0.13
N TYR A 227 -14.90 -12.32 -0.14
CA TYR A 227 -15.82 -11.66 -1.06
C TYR A 227 -15.28 -11.70 -2.49
N GLU A 228 -16.19 -11.74 -3.45
CA GLU A 228 -15.93 -11.51 -4.86
C GLU A 228 -16.79 -10.33 -5.32
N ILE A 229 -16.19 -9.40 -6.07
CA ILE A 229 -16.87 -8.18 -6.52
C ILE A 229 -16.81 -8.03 -8.03
N ASN A 230 -17.96 -7.64 -8.58
CA ASN A 230 -18.06 -7.00 -9.89
C ASN A 230 -18.52 -5.56 -9.68
N LEU A 231 -17.86 -4.62 -10.34
CA LEU A 231 -18.06 -3.20 -10.14
C LEU A 231 -18.14 -2.51 -11.51
N VAL A 232 -19.15 -1.68 -11.68
CA VAL A 232 -19.33 -0.78 -12.83
C VAL A 232 -19.42 0.63 -12.31
N TRP A 233 -18.77 1.56 -13.00
CA TRP A 233 -18.84 2.98 -12.69
C TRP A 233 -19.11 3.81 -13.94
N ASN A 234 -19.77 4.94 -13.74
CA ASN A 234 -20.02 5.94 -14.77
C ASN A 234 -19.94 7.35 -14.15
N ASN A 235 -19.42 8.31 -14.91
CA ASN A 235 -19.14 9.68 -14.45
C ASN A 235 -18.38 9.70 -13.10
N GLY A 236 -17.39 8.82 -12.95
CA GLY A 236 -16.55 8.70 -11.75
C GLY A 236 -17.26 8.14 -10.50
N LYS A 237 -18.47 7.60 -10.64
CA LYS A 237 -19.29 7.10 -9.52
C LYS A 237 -19.68 5.65 -9.72
N VAL A 238 -19.77 4.90 -8.63
CA VAL A 238 -20.31 3.54 -8.64
C VAL A 238 -21.74 3.60 -9.19
N SER A 239 -21.98 2.90 -10.31
CA SER A 239 -23.30 2.79 -10.93
C SER A 239 -23.94 1.44 -10.67
N LYS A 240 -23.14 0.39 -10.52
CA LYS A 240 -23.60 -0.94 -10.11
C LYS A 240 -22.46 -1.70 -9.44
N ALA A 241 -22.76 -2.43 -8.38
CA ALA A 241 -21.85 -3.45 -7.88
C ALA A 241 -22.62 -4.71 -7.49
N SER A 242 -22.02 -5.88 -7.74
CA SER A 242 -22.44 -7.14 -7.12
C SER A 242 -21.33 -7.67 -6.24
N ILE A 243 -21.69 -7.99 -5.00
CA ILE A 243 -20.77 -8.52 -4.00
C ILE A 243 -21.28 -9.89 -3.59
N THR A 244 -20.51 -10.93 -3.84
CA THR A 244 -20.82 -12.30 -3.43
C THR A 244 -19.93 -12.66 -2.25
N SER A 245 -20.52 -13.11 -1.14
CA SER A 245 -19.73 -13.66 -0.02
C SER A 245 -19.81 -15.17 -0.02
N LYS A 246 -18.68 -15.86 0.16
CA LYS A 246 -18.69 -17.32 0.38
C LYS A 246 -18.90 -17.70 1.84
N ASN A 247 -18.82 -16.74 2.76
CA ASN A 247 -19.00 -16.94 4.19
C ASN A 247 -20.21 -16.15 4.70
N ALA A 248 -20.77 -16.55 5.84
CA ALA A 248 -21.69 -15.67 6.55
C ALA A 248 -20.91 -14.55 7.25
N GLY A 249 -21.48 -13.35 7.32
CA GLY A 249 -20.83 -12.24 7.99
C GLY A 249 -21.36 -10.87 7.58
N ASN A 250 -20.83 -9.83 8.20
CA ASN A 250 -21.16 -8.45 7.89
C ASN A 250 -20.03 -7.79 7.11
N LEU A 251 -20.38 -6.99 6.12
CA LEU A 251 -19.45 -6.14 5.39
C LEU A 251 -20.00 -4.72 5.33
N THR A 252 -19.19 -3.76 5.74
CA THR A 252 -19.47 -2.35 5.54
C THR A 252 -18.88 -1.89 4.21
N VAL A 253 -19.70 -1.33 3.34
CA VAL A 253 -19.27 -0.87 2.01
C VAL A 253 -19.36 0.65 1.93
N LYS A 254 -18.24 1.29 1.59
CA LYS A 254 -18.12 2.73 1.32
C LYS A 254 -18.11 2.96 -0.19
N TYR A 255 -19.02 3.79 -0.69
CA TYR A 255 -19.14 4.12 -2.12
C TYR A 255 -19.92 5.44 -2.29
N ASN A 256 -19.55 6.27 -3.27
CA ASN A 256 -20.24 7.53 -3.59
C ASN A 256 -20.54 8.43 -2.35
N GLY A 257 -19.63 8.46 -1.37
CA GLY A 257 -19.80 9.20 -0.11
C GLY A 257 -20.76 8.55 0.91
N LYS A 258 -21.34 7.38 0.60
CA LYS A 258 -22.24 6.62 1.47
C LYS A 258 -21.48 5.50 2.18
N LEU A 259 -21.99 5.11 3.35
CA LEU A 259 -21.57 3.94 4.10
C LEU A 259 -22.79 3.04 4.31
N LYS A 260 -22.70 1.76 3.94
CA LYS A 260 -23.79 0.80 4.09
C LYS A 260 -23.28 -0.55 4.56
N THR A 261 -23.83 -1.07 5.64
CA THR A 261 -23.54 -2.41 6.13
C THR A 261 -24.50 -3.42 5.50
N PHE A 262 -23.95 -4.53 5.02
CA PHE A 262 -24.68 -5.66 4.48
C PHE A 262 -24.40 -6.90 5.32
N SER A 263 -25.45 -7.61 5.69
CA SER A 263 -25.34 -8.96 6.27
C SER A 263 -25.49 -9.99 5.16
N PHE A 264 -24.56 -10.93 5.11
CA PHE A 264 -24.50 -12.01 4.12
C PHE A 264 -24.76 -13.36 4.76
N LYS A 265 -25.52 -14.19 4.07
CA LYS A 265 -25.44 -15.65 4.19
C LYS A 265 -24.32 -16.19 3.29
N ALA A 266 -23.81 -17.38 3.60
CA ALA A 266 -22.83 -18.04 2.74
C ALA A 266 -23.39 -18.26 1.33
N GLY A 267 -22.64 -17.85 0.31
CA GLY A 267 -23.02 -17.90 -1.09
C GLY A 267 -23.93 -16.75 -1.56
N GLU A 268 -24.34 -15.85 -0.66
CA GLU A 268 -25.28 -14.78 -1.02
C GLU A 268 -24.61 -13.67 -1.83
N THR A 269 -25.33 -13.14 -2.81
CA THR A 269 -24.96 -11.94 -3.57
C THR A 269 -25.83 -10.75 -3.16
N LYS A 270 -25.20 -9.63 -2.80
CA LYS A 270 -25.87 -8.34 -2.60
C LYS A 270 -25.56 -7.40 -3.74
N LEU A 271 -26.52 -6.54 -4.06
CA LEU A 271 -26.41 -5.57 -5.14
C LEU A 271 -26.39 -4.13 -4.59
N ILE A 272 -25.53 -3.32 -5.19
CA ILE A 272 -25.55 -1.86 -5.09
C ILE A 272 -26.02 -1.36 -6.46
N LYS A 273 -27.04 -0.50 -6.45
CA LYS A 273 -27.59 0.23 -7.60
C LYS A 273 -27.38 1.73 -7.36
#